data_AF-A0AAV1ZGG9-F1
#
_entry.id   AF-A0AAV1ZGG9-F1
#
_cell.length_a   1.000
_cell.length_b   1.000
_cell.length_c   1.000
_cell.angle_alpha   90.00
_cell.angle_beta   90.00
_cell.angle_gamma   90.00
#
_symmetry.space_group_name_H-M   'P 1'
#
loop_
_entity.id
_entity.type
_entity.pdbx_description
1 polymer ?
#
loop_
_entity_poly.entity_id
_entity_poly.type
_entity_poly.pdbx_seq_one_letter_code
_entity_poly.pdbx_strand_id
1 'polypeptide(L)'
;MNNYYSFALIVLVFLLFEVNIGSSIECYNCRSETDPDCTGEAPDHKYLTNCSTLKEGPKYIACRKIENYVDFAVLGRSLIDIRKRIHYGRREHHPSTKENLSTG
;
A
#
# COMPACT_ATOMS: atom_id res chain seq x y z
N MET A 1 -51.05 -4.66 3.33
CA MET A 1 -50.01 -4.03 2.48
C MET A 1 -48.93 -3.31 3.29
N ASN A 2 -49.25 -2.50 4.32
CA ASN A 2 -48.19 -1.82 5.10
C ASN A 2 -47.17 -2.73 5.80
N ASN A 3 -47.57 -3.92 6.27
CA ASN A 3 -46.64 -4.85 6.92
C ASN A 3 -45.57 -5.42 5.97
N TYR A 4 -45.88 -5.58 4.68
CA TYR A 4 -44.89 -6.09 3.71
C TYR A 4 -43.83 -5.02 3.40
N TYR A 5 -44.26 -3.76 3.26
CA TYR A 5 -43.35 -2.62 3.05
C TYR A 5 -42.42 -2.42 4.24
N SER A 6 -42.96 -2.55 5.46
CA SER A 6 -42.16 -2.45 6.68
C SER A 6 -41.08 -3.54 6.74
N PHE A 7 -41.45 -4.79 6.43
CA PHE A 7 -40.50 -5.91 6.40
C PHE A 7 -39.44 -5.74 5.31
N ALA A 8 -39.84 -5.29 4.11
CA ALA A 8 -38.93 -5.01 3.01
C ALA A 8 -37.94 -3.88 3.34
N LEU A 9 -38.38 -2.84 4.03
CA LEU A 9 -37.50 -1.76 4.49
C LEU A 9 -36.48 -2.22 5.54
N ILE A 10 -36.90 -3.07 6.48
CA ILE A 10 -36.00 -3.62 7.50
C ILE A 10 -34.91 -4.47 6.84
N VAL A 11 -35.29 -5.34 5.89
CA VAL A 11 -34.33 -6.16 5.13
C VAL A 11 -33.38 -5.29 4.30
N LEU A 12 -33.89 -4.23 3.66
CA LEU A 12 -33.06 -3.30 2.89
C LEU A 12 -32.03 -2.58 3.78
N VAL A 13 -32.44 -2.11 4.96
CA VAL A 13 -31.54 -1.45 5.92
C VAL A 13 -30.46 -2.41 6.43
N PHE A 14 -30.82 -3.66 6.72
CA PHE A 14 -29.85 -4.69 7.13
C PHE A 14 -28.82 -4.98 6.02
N LEU A 15 -29.28 -5.11 4.77
CA LEU A 15 -28.38 -5.33 3.65
C LEU A 15 -27.40 -4.17 3.47
N LEU A 16 -27.83 -2.91 3.64
CA LEU A 16 -26.97 -1.74 3.54
C LEU A 16 -25.93 -1.63 4.68
N PHE A 17 -26.23 -2.19 5.85
CA PHE A 17 -25.33 -2.16 7.00
C PHE A 17 -24.10 -3.07 6.80
N GLU A 18 -24.31 -4.26 6.24
CA GLU A 18 -23.24 -5.25 5.99
C GLU A 18 -22.22 -4.78 4.94
N VAL A 19 -22.63 -3.95 3.97
CA VAL A 19 -21.70 -3.44 2.92
C VAL A 19 -20.63 -2.50 3.48
N ASN A 20 -20.83 -1.94 4.68
CA ASN A 20 -19.90 -0.99 5.29
C ASN A 20 -18.81 -1.65 6.15
N ILE A 21 -18.79 -2.97 6.30
CA ILE A 21 -17.69 -3.67 6.98
C ILE A 21 -16.54 -3.83 5.97
N GLY A 22 -15.83 -2.73 5.75
CA GLY A 22 -14.60 -2.72 4.95
C GLY A 22 -13.51 -3.53 5.65
N SER A 23 -12.87 -4.44 4.92
CA SER A 23 -11.68 -5.13 5.41
C SER A 23 -10.55 -4.13 5.65
N SER A 24 -9.88 -4.26 6.79
CA SER A 24 -8.65 -3.49 7.01
C SER A 24 -7.57 -3.98 6.06
N ILE A 25 -6.92 -3.05 5.35
CA ILE A 25 -5.81 -3.37 4.47
C ILE A 25 -4.51 -3.55 5.29
N GLU A 26 -3.75 -4.59 4.96
CA GLU A 26 -2.44 -4.86 5.56
C GLU A 26 -1.35 -4.67 4.51
N CYS A 27 -0.31 -3.91 4.86
CA CYS A 27 0.78 -3.61 3.94
C CYS A 27 2.13 -3.81 4.62
N TYR A 28 3.12 -4.26 3.85
CA TYR A 28 4.50 -4.25 4.31
C TYR A 28 5.01 -2.82 4.45
N ASN A 29 5.64 -2.53 5.57
CA ASN A 29 6.27 -1.25 5.85
C ASN A 29 7.77 -1.48 6.12
N CYS A 30 8.56 -1.46 5.05
CA CYS A 30 10.01 -1.65 5.13
C CYS A 30 10.73 -0.92 4.00
N ARG A 31 12.03 -0.67 4.20
CA ARG A 31 12.90 -0.01 3.21
C ARG A 31 14.15 -0.86 3.01
N SER A 32 14.41 -1.27 1.77
CA SER A 32 15.62 -2.04 1.44
C SER A 32 16.92 -1.22 1.52
N GLU A 33 16.80 0.11 1.72
CA GLU A 33 17.94 1.00 1.96
C GLU A 33 18.59 0.76 3.33
N THR A 34 17.75 0.58 4.35
CA THR A 34 18.19 0.44 5.75
C THR A 34 18.16 -1.01 6.21
N ASP A 35 17.39 -1.85 5.52
CA ASP A 35 17.13 -3.22 5.93
C ASP A 35 17.30 -4.20 4.76
N PRO A 36 18.36 -5.02 4.74
CA PRO A 36 18.61 -5.96 3.66
C PRO A 36 17.54 -7.05 3.56
N ASP A 37 16.80 -7.34 4.64
CA ASP A 37 15.71 -8.34 4.63
C ASP A 37 14.50 -7.85 3.80
N CYS A 38 14.45 -6.56 3.48
CA CYS A 38 13.40 -5.92 2.69
C CYS A 38 13.71 -5.89 1.17
N THR A 39 14.82 -6.49 0.74
CA THR A 39 15.26 -6.49 -0.68
C THR A 39 14.57 -7.58 -1.52
N GLY A 40 13.90 -8.53 -0.87
CA GLY A 40 13.22 -9.64 -1.51
C GLY A 40 11.90 -9.26 -2.19
N GLU A 41 11.37 -10.20 -2.99
CA GLU A 41 10.08 -10.06 -3.67
C GLU A 41 8.89 -10.08 -2.70
N ALA A 42 9.03 -10.80 -1.59
CA ALA A 42 8.15 -10.77 -0.44
C ALA A 42 8.99 -10.53 0.82
N PRO A 43 8.93 -9.34 1.44
CA PRO A 43 9.60 -9.09 2.71
C PRO A 43 8.94 -9.92 3.82
N ASP A 44 9.69 -10.13 4.90
CA ASP A 44 9.25 -10.90 6.05
C ASP A 44 7.94 -10.35 6.66
N HIS A 45 7.07 -11.23 7.16
CA HIS A 45 5.80 -10.89 7.81
C HIS A 45 5.97 -9.96 9.01
N LYS A 46 7.16 -9.88 9.61
CA LYS A 46 7.47 -8.89 10.66
C LYS A 46 7.26 -7.43 10.23
N TYR A 47 7.30 -7.15 8.92
CA TYR A 47 7.04 -5.80 8.39
C TYR A 47 5.58 -5.58 8.00
N LEU A 48 4.73 -6.62 8.05
CA LEU A 48 3.32 -6.52 7.72
C LEU A 48 2.60 -5.74 8.82
N THR A 49 2.00 -4.61 8.44
CA THR A 49 1.33 -3.70 9.36
C THR A 49 -0.11 -3.47 8.93
N ASN A 50 -1.04 -3.57 9.88
CA ASN A 50 -2.44 -3.28 9.66
C ASN A 50 -2.65 -1.77 9.51
N CYS A 51 -3.23 -1.33 8.39
CA CYS A 51 -3.34 0.10 8.12
C CYS A 51 -4.36 0.78 9.02
N SER A 52 -5.43 0.08 9.44
CA SER A 52 -6.48 0.65 10.30
C SER A 52 -6.00 1.04 11.69
N THR A 53 -4.92 0.43 12.19
CA THR A 53 -4.36 0.75 13.51
C THR A 53 -3.50 2.02 13.49
N LEU A 54 -3.21 2.57 12.30
CA LEU A 54 -2.43 3.79 12.20
C LEU A 54 -3.30 5.04 12.35
N LYS A 55 -2.63 6.13 12.77
CA LYS A 55 -3.25 7.44 13.05
C LYS A 55 -4.08 8.00 11.89
N GLU A 56 -3.81 7.54 10.68
CA GLU A 56 -4.52 7.91 9.44
C GLU A 56 -5.10 6.69 8.69
N GLY A 57 -5.38 5.61 9.42
CA GLY A 57 -5.82 4.33 8.87
C GLY A 57 -6.88 4.38 7.78
N PRO A 58 -8.01 5.10 7.94
CA PRO A 58 -9.04 5.17 6.92
C PRO A 58 -8.63 5.95 5.65
N LYS A 59 -7.48 6.65 5.65
CA LYS A 59 -6.97 7.34 4.44
C LYS A 59 -6.24 6.41 3.48
N TYR A 60 -5.80 5.23 3.95
CA TYR A 60 -5.05 4.29 3.12
C TYR A 60 -5.99 3.36 2.38
N ILE A 61 -5.91 3.37 1.05
CA ILE A 61 -6.80 2.60 0.17
C ILE A 61 -6.07 1.46 -0.56
N ALA A 62 -4.74 1.49 -0.60
CA ALA A 62 -3.92 0.49 -1.30
C ALA A 62 -2.48 0.45 -0.76
N CYS A 63 -1.78 -0.66 -0.98
CA CYS A 63 -0.32 -0.75 -0.79
C CYS A 63 0.42 -0.28 -2.04
N ARG A 64 1.65 0.22 -1.89
CA ARG A 64 2.56 0.55 -2.99
C ARG A 64 3.94 -0.05 -2.76
N LYS A 65 4.56 -0.51 -3.85
CA LYS A 65 5.98 -0.87 -3.92
C LYS A 65 6.66 0.12 -4.86
N ILE A 66 7.75 0.72 -4.41
CA ILE A 66 8.55 1.69 -5.19
C ILE A 66 9.90 1.05 -5.45
N GLU A 67 10.29 0.97 -6.70
CA GLU A 67 11.56 0.40 -7.13
C GLU A 67 12.40 1.50 -7.79
N ASN A 68 13.49 1.91 -7.14
CA ASN A 68 14.40 2.94 -7.61
C ASN A 68 15.72 2.27 -8.03
N TYR A 69 16.21 2.60 -9.23
CA TYR A 69 17.50 2.13 -9.74
C TYR A 69 18.50 3.26 -9.60
N VAL A 70 19.61 3.03 -8.90
CA VAL A 70 20.67 4.03 -8.73
C VAL A 70 21.90 3.57 -9.51
N ASP A 71 22.25 4.32 -10.56
CA ASP A 71 23.42 4.06 -11.38
C ASP A 71 24.63 4.83 -10.82
N PHE A 72 25.66 4.11 -10.37
CA PHE A 72 26.92 4.72 -9.95
C PHE A 72 27.94 4.60 -11.10
N ALA A 73 28.20 5.69 -11.81
CA ALA A 73 29.29 5.75 -12.79
C ALA A 73 30.63 5.98 -12.08
N VAL A 74 31.35 4.90 -11.76
CA VAL A 74 32.72 5.00 -11.26
C VAL A 74 33.69 4.73 -12.43
N LEU A 75 34.40 5.78 -12.85
CA LEU A 75 35.54 5.81 -13.77
C LEU A 75 36.04 4.42 -14.24
N GLY A 76 35.45 3.90 -15.32
CA GLY A 76 36.05 2.85 -16.15
C GLY A 76 35.94 1.39 -15.70
N ARG A 77 35.08 1.01 -14.74
CA ARG A 77 34.76 -0.40 -14.49
C ARG A 77 33.27 -0.68 -14.68
N SER A 78 33.01 -1.80 -15.37
CA SER A 78 31.73 -2.17 -15.98
C SER A 78 30.53 -2.02 -15.04
N LEU A 79 29.49 -1.37 -15.58
CA LEU A 79 28.15 -1.15 -15.04
C LEU A 79 27.41 -2.48 -14.83
N ILE A 80 27.62 -3.15 -13.69
CA ILE A 80 26.89 -4.39 -13.37
C ILE A 80 26.12 -4.29 -12.04
N ASP A 81 26.42 -3.33 -11.17
CA ASP A 81 25.67 -3.17 -9.91
C ASP A 81 24.70 -1.98 -9.99
N ILE A 82 23.65 -2.12 -10.81
CA ILE A 82 22.48 -1.25 -10.70
C ILE A 82 21.81 -1.60 -9.37
N ARG A 83 22.15 -0.88 -8.29
CA ARG A 83 21.58 -1.14 -6.98
C ARG A 83 20.09 -0.78 -7.00
N LYS A 84 19.23 -1.79 -7.03
CA LYS A 84 17.78 -1.66 -6.91
C LYS A 84 17.39 -1.39 -5.46
N ARG A 85 16.78 -0.23 -5.19
CA ARG A 85 16.17 0.11 -3.90
C ARG A 85 14.67 -0.11 -3.96
N ILE A 86 14.16 -0.90 -3.03
CA ILE A 86 12.76 -1.26 -2.91
C ILE A 86 12.19 -0.62 -1.63
N HIS A 87 11.13 0.15 -1.78
CA HIS A 87 10.37 0.69 -0.66
C HIS A 87 8.96 0.12 -0.68
N TYR A 88 8.55 -0.52 0.41
CA TYR A 88 7.17 -0.93 0.61
C TYR A 88 6.47 0.13 1.47
N GLY A 89 5.31 0.58 1.02
CA GLY A 89 4.57 1.65 1.67
C GLY A 89 3.08 1.64 1.36
N ARG A 90 2.39 2.66 1.85
CA ARG A 90 0.93 2.81 1.72
C ARG A 90 0.60 3.95 0.75
N ARG A 91 -0.57 3.88 0.12
CA ARG A 91 -1.10 4.90 -0.79
C ARG A 91 -2.29 5.59 -0.14
N GLU A 92 -2.19 6.91 0.03
CA GLU A 92 -3.28 7.79 0.48
C GLU A 92 -4.16 8.22 -0.70
N HIS A 93 -5.39 8.67 -0.42
CA HIS A 93 -6.38 9.14 -1.40
C HIS A 93 -6.01 10.48 -2.10
N HIS A 94 -4.73 10.78 -2.29
CA HIS A 94 -4.31 11.89 -3.13
C HIS A 94 -4.36 11.49 -4.62
N PRO A 95 -4.85 12.38 -5.53
CA PRO A 95 -4.76 12.13 -6.97
C PRO A 95 -3.30 11.88 -7.32
N SER A 96 -3.09 10.85 -8.15
CA SER A 96 -1.78 10.34 -8.52
C SER A 96 -0.93 11.43 -9.18
N THR A 97 -0.21 12.22 -8.39
CA THR A 97 0.93 12.99 -8.90
C THR A 97 1.93 11.95 -9.35
N LYS A 98 2.15 11.85 -10.66
CA LYS A 98 3.27 11.08 -11.20
C LYS A 98 4.52 11.56 -10.47
N GLU A 99 5.14 10.68 -9.67
CA GLU A 99 6.46 10.94 -9.13
C GLU A 99 7.38 11.08 -10.34
N ASN A 100 7.66 12.34 -10.70
CA ASN A 100 8.68 12.67 -11.67
C ASN A 100 9.98 12.08 -11.14
N LEU A 101 10.46 11.08 -11.87
CA LEU A 101 11.82 10.58 -11.82
C LEU A 101 12.75 11.78 -12.01
N SER A 102 13.17 12.38 -10.90
CA SER A 102 14.13 13.48 -10.88
C SER A 102 15.50 12.89 -11.21
N THR A 103 15.77 12.74 -12.51
CA THR A 103 17.12 12.74 -13.06
C THR A 103 17.76 14.08 -12.73
N GLY A 104 18.63 14.08 -11.72
CA GLY A 104 19.51 15.18 -11.36
C GLY A 104 20.88 14.62 -11.02
#